data_AF-R7VJQ8-F1
#
_entry.id   AF-R7VJQ8-F1
#
_cell.length_a   1.000
_cell.length_b   1.000
_cell.length_c   1.000
_cell.angle_alpha   90.00
_cell.angle_beta   90.00
_cell.angle_gamma   90.00
#
_symmetry.space_group_name_H-M   'P 1'
#
loop_
_entity.id
_entity.type
_entity.pdbx_description
1 polymer ?
#
loop_
_entity_poly.entity_id
_entity_poly.type
_entity_poly.pdbx_seq_one_letter_code
_entity_poly.pdbx_strand_id
1 'polypeptide(L)'
;MDQHATTGGEEIADSTDCGHFFEGTEKLLEIWFARNNGGGYPGDLRSISRCEWVTLLKLVHCEIISSKQDADMIAYLLSESSLFVSKRRIILKTCGRTTLLAALTPLLSLVKQKCGMQVMDIFYSRKNYMRPELQHELHQSFDDEVCVFICVFFFNRALV
;
A
#
# COMPACT_ATOMS: atom_id res chain seq x y z
N MET A 1 54.46 43.41 -1.68
CA MET A 1 54.53 42.38 -2.73
C MET A 1 53.68 41.24 -2.24
N ASP A 2 52.52 41.17 -2.87
CA ASP A 2 51.43 40.21 -2.76
C ASP A 2 51.98 38.76 -2.82
N GLN A 3 51.32 37.70 -2.35
CA GLN A 3 49.95 37.29 -2.70
C GLN A 3 49.34 36.28 -1.71
N HIS A 4 48.02 36.40 -1.54
CA HIS A 4 47.08 35.38 -1.06
C HIS A 4 47.13 34.09 -1.89
N ALA A 5 46.90 32.93 -1.26
CA ALA A 5 46.23 31.80 -1.91
C ALA A 5 45.51 30.90 -0.89
N THR A 6 44.24 30.70 -1.18
CA THR A 6 43.12 30.16 -0.41
C THR A 6 43.09 28.63 -0.35
N THR A 7 42.46 28.14 0.72
CA THR A 7 41.71 26.88 0.90
C THR A 7 41.20 26.21 -0.38
N GLY A 8 41.30 24.89 -0.44
CA GLY A 8 40.57 24.07 -1.40
C GLY A 8 40.75 22.59 -1.10
N GLY A 9 40.04 22.09 -0.09
CA GLY A 9 39.81 20.65 0.03
C GLY A 9 39.04 20.23 -1.21
N GLU A 10 39.66 19.43 -2.05
CA GLU A 10 39.09 18.95 -3.30
C GLU A 10 37.96 17.97 -2.96
N GLU A 11 36.74 18.51 -2.87
CA GLU A 11 35.53 17.71 -2.93
C GLU A 11 35.56 16.95 -4.24
N ILE A 12 35.78 15.64 -4.16
CA ILE A 12 35.59 14.73 -5.28
C ILE A 12 34.10 14.82 -5.61
N ALA A 13 33.79 15.59 -6.65
CA ALA A 13 32.48 15.67 -7.26
C ALA A 13 32.03 14.24 -7.58
N ASP A 14 31.01 13.78 -6.84
CA ASP A 14 30.32 12.55 -7.14
C ASP A 14 29.78 12.67 -8.56
N SER A 15 30.41 11.91 -9.44
CA SER A 15 30.10 11.84 -10.85
C SER A 15 28.62 11.54 -11.02
N THR A 16 27.94 12.40 -11.75
CA THR A 16 26.54 12.33 -12.14
C THR A 16 26.15 10.94 -12.66
N ASP A 17 25.76 10.04 -11.76
CA ASP A 17 24.66 9.14 -12.06
C ASP A 17 23.44 10.05 -12.03
N CYS A 18 22.70 10.15 -13.13
CA CYS A 18 21.37 10.74 -13.14
C CYS A 18 20.40 9.78 -12.42
N GLY A 19 20.79 9.39 -11.21
CA GLY A 19 20.42 8.18 -10.53
C GLY A 19 18.95 8.23 -10.19
N HIS A 20 18.21 7.30 -10.77
CA HIS A 20 16.80 7.12 -10.50
C HIS A 20 16.64 6.81 -8.99
N PHE A 21 16.26 7.83 -8.21
CA PHE A 21 16.05 7.67 -6.78
C PHE A 21 14.89 6.72 -6.52
N PHE A 22 15.18 5.62 -5.81
CA PHE A 22 14.17 4.65 -5.39
C PHE A 22 13.94 4.76 -3.88
N GLU A 23 12.68 4.97 -3.49
CA GLU A 23 12.28 4.98 -2.08
C GLU A 23 12.06 3.54 -1.59
N GLY A 24 13.01 2.99 -0.85
CA GLY A 24 12.94 1.63 -0.31
C GLY A 24 12.00 1.47 0.89
N THR A 25 11.47 2.57 1.45
CA THR A 25 10.56 2.51 2.60
C THR A 25 9.26 1.80 2.25
N GLU A 26 9.00 0.68 2.92
CA GLU A 26 7.77 -0.09 2.75
C GLU A 26 6.58 0.59 3.44
N LYS A 27 5.44 0.57 2.76
CA LYS A 27 4.10 0.83 3.30
C LYS A 27 3.42 -0.51 3.54
N LEU A 28 2.92 -0.74 4.75
CA LEU A 28 2.23 -1.96 5.14
C LEU A 28 0.78 -1.63 5.52
N LEU A 29 -0.17 -2.24 4.81
CA LEU A 29 -1.59 -2.23 5.14
C LEU A 29 -2.04 -3.63 5.52
N GLU A 30 -2.56 -3.79 6.74
CA GLU A 30 -3.14 -5.01 7.25
C GLU A 30 -4.59 -4.77 7.66
N ILE A 31 -5.52 -5.59 7.15
CA ILE A 31 -6.96 -5.45 7.43
C ILE A 31 -7.50 -6.79 7.88
N TRP A 32 -8.17 -6.78 9.03
CA TRP A 32 -8.90 -7.91 9.59
C TRP A 32 -10.39 -7.74 9.38
N PHE A 33 -11.06 -8.84 9.03
CA PHE A 33 -12.47 -8.82 8.68
C PHE A 33 -13.28 -9.78 9.56
N ALA A 34 -14.46 -9.33 9.98
CA ALA A 34 -15.47 -10.16 10.62
C ALA A 34 -16.49 -10.63 9.58
N ARG A 35 -16.97 -11.87 9.73
CA ARG A 35 -18.11 -12.35 8.95
C ARG A 35 -19.37 -11.67 9.46
N ASN A 36 -20.22 -11.18 8.57
CA ASN A 36 -21.56 -10.75 8.94
C ASN A 36 -22.46 -12.00 9.01
N ASN A 37 -23.23 -12.16 10.10
CA ASN A 37 -24.05 -13.36 10.33
C ASN A 37 -25.30 -13.44 9.44
N GLY A 38 -25.53 -12.45 8.58
CA GLY A 38 -26.65 -12.41 7.64
C GLY A 38 -26.19 -12.46 6.18
N GLY A 39 -26.32 -13.62 5.53
CA GLY A 39 -26.22 -13.76 4.08
C GLY A 39 -25.51 -15.03 3.61
N GLY A 40 -25.92 -15.55 2.44
CA GLY A 40 -25.33 -16.72 1.77
C GLY A 40 -23.94 -16.47 1.17
N TYR A 41 -23.19 -15.51 1.70
CA TYR A 41 -21.85 -15.18 1.25
C TYR A 41 -20.83 -16.18 1.81
N PRO A 42 -19.70 -16.41 1.10
CA PRO A 42 -18.69 -17.38 1.51
C PRO A 42 -18.04 -17.01 2.85
N GLY A 43 -17.87 -15.71 3.15
CA GLY A 43 -17.19 -15.25 4.37
C GLY A 43 -15.73 -15.70 4.42
N ASP A 44 -15.08 -15.75 3.26
CA ASP A 44 -13.69 -16.14 3.06
C ASP A 44 -13.08 -15.24 1.97
N LEU A 45 -12.06 -14.45 2.30
CA LEU A 45 -11.43 -13.53 1.34
C LEU A 45 -10.76 -14.24 0.16
N ARG A 46 -10.40 -15.52 0.34
CA ARG A 46 -9.76 -16.34 -0.70
C ARG A 46 -10.75 -16.77 -1.78
N SER A 47 -12.05 -16.52 -1.61
CA SER A 47 -13.05 -16.72 -2.66
C SER A 47 -13.04 -15.62 -3.71
N ILE A 48 -12.35 -14.49 -3.46
CA ILE A 48 -12.17 -13.42 -4.45
C ILE A 48 -11.26 -13.94 -5.56
N SER A 49 -11.74 -13.84 -6.79
CA SER A 49 -11.02 -14.37 -7.96
C SER A 49 -9.75 -13.59 -8.24
N ARG A 50 -8.79 -14.25 -8.89
CA ARG A 50 -7.56 -13.59 -9.35
C ARG A 50 -7.85 -12.38 -10.26
N CYS A 51 -8.87 -12.47 -11.12
CA CYS A 51 -9.23 -11.37 -12.02
C CYS A 51 -9.67 -10.11 -11.25
N GLU A 52 -10.35 -10.27 -10.13
CA GLU A 52 -10.76 -9.14 -9.28
C GLU A 52 -9.56 -8.51 -8.57
N TRP A 53 -8.62 -9.33 -8.10
CA TRP A 53 -7.35 -8.82 -7.57
C TRP A 53 -6.56 -8.05 -8.63
N VAL A 54 -6.48 -8.55 -9.86
CA VAL A 54 -5.82 -7.83 -10.97
C VAL A 54 -6.47 -6.49 -11.21
N THR A 55 -7.80 -6.42 -11.27
CA THR A 55 -8.53 -5.16 -11.46
C THR A 55 -8.26 -4.16 -10.33
N LEU A 56 -8.24 -4.63 -9.08
CA LEU A 56 -7.95 -3.80 -7.93
C LEU A 56 -6.51 -3.29 -7.92
N LEU A 57 -5.53 -4.17 -8.17
CA LEU A 57 -4.11 -3.83 -8.11
C LEU A 57 -3.68 -2.87 -9.22
N LYS A 58 -4.36 -2.88 -10.37
CA LYS A 58 -4.18 -1.87 -11.43
C LYS A 58 -4.42 -0.44 -10.96
N LEU A 59 -5.30 -0.23 -9.97
CA LEU A 59 -5.58 1.11 -9.41
C LEU A 59 -4.38 1.71 -8.68
N VAL A 60 -3.45 0.86 -8.23
CA VAL A 60 -2.22 1.26 -7.53
C VAL A 60 -0.97 0.91 -8.32
N HIS A 61 -1.11 0.73 -9.64
CA HIS A 61 -0.01 0.43 -10.57
C HIS A 61 0.78 -0.85 -10.22
N CYS A 62 0.12 -1.83 -9.60
CA CYS A 62 0.71 -3.12 -9.27
C CYS A 62 0.23 -4.20 -10.24
N GLU A 63 1.14 -5.07 -10.66
CA GLU A 63 0.83 -6.24 -11.48
C GLU A 63 1.15 -7.54 -10.73
N ILE A 64 0.33 -8.58 -10.89
CA ILE A 64 0.60 -9.90 -10.30
C ILE A 64 1.61 -10.63 -11.19
N ILE A 65 2.83 -10.83 -10.68
CA ILE A 65 3.89 -11.61 -11.34
C ILE A 65 3.60 -13.11 -11.17
N SER A 66 3.35 -13.54 -9.94
CA SER A 66 3.14 -14.96 -9.62
C SER A 66 2.30 -15.12 -8.35
N SER A 67 1.81 -16.33 -8.10
CA SER A 67 1.06 -16.66 -6.90
C SER A 67 1.42 -18.03 -6.35
N LYS A 68 1.36 -18.18 -5.02
CA LYS A 68 1.43 -19.46 -4.31
C LYS A 68 0.24 -19.57 -3.37
N GLN A 69 -0.34 -20.77 -3.24
CA GLN A 69 -1.51 -21.01 -2.41
C GLN A 69 -1.32 -22.27 -1.58
N ASP A 70 -1.80 -22.23 -0.34
CA ASP A 70 -2.00 -23.39 0.52
C ASP A 70 -3.41 -23.38 1.14
N ALA A 71 -3.62 -24.21 2.17
CA ALA A 71 -4.89 -24.36 2.84
C ALA A 71 -5.32 -23.13 3.66
N ASP A 72 -4.41 -22.22 3.99
CA ASP A 72 -4.62 -21.09 4.90
C ASP A 72 -4.52 -19.73 4.18
N MET A 73 -3.73 -19.64 3.11
CA MET A 73 -3.38 -18.37 2.49
C MET A 73 -3.12 -18.47 0.98
N ILE A 74 -3.39 -17.37 0.29
CA ILE A 74 -2.90 -17.10 -1.06
C ILE A 74 -1.90 -15.94 -0.96
N ALA A 75 -0.69 -16.16 -1.47
CA ALA A 75 0.36 -15.15 -1.57
C ALA A 75 0.55 -14.77 -3.04
N TYR A 76 0.50 -13.47 -3.33
CA TYR A 76 0.78 -12.89 -4.64
C TYR A 76 2.09 -12.09 -4.56
N LEU A 77 3.01 -12.42 -5.46
CA LEU A 77 4.17 -11.59 -5.75
C LEU A 77 3.77 -10.56 -6.80
N LEU A 78 4.05 -9.29 -6.54
CA LEU A 78 3.69 -8.17 -7.41
C LEU A 78 4.95 -7.46 -7.94
N SER A 79 4.81 -6.66 -9.00
CA SER A 79 5.88 -5.88 -9.66
C SER A 79 6.84 -5.17 -8.68
N GLU A 80 6.32 -4.54 -7.64
CA GLU A 80 7.11 -3.86 -6.58
C GLU A 80 6.50 -4.08 -5.19
N SER A 81 5.82 -5.21 -4.98
CA SER A 81 4.90 -5.35 -3.84
C SER A 81 4.60 -6.82 -3.53
N SER A 82 3.85 -7.05 -2.45
CA SER A 82 3.28 -8.37 -2.15
C SER A 82 1.89 -8.23 -1.54
N LEU A 83 1.03 -9.20 -1.85
CA LEU A 83 -0.32 -9.29 -1.29
C LEU A 83 -0.52 -10.68 -0.70
N PHE A 84 -0.94 -10.75 0.56
CA PHE A 84 -1.28 -11.98 1.26
C PHE A 84 -2.75 -11.96 1.63
N VAL A 85 -3.47 -13.03 1.27
CA VAL A 85 -4.91 -13.17 1.48
C VAL A 85 -5.16 -14.46 2.25
N SER A 86 -5.54 -14.33 3.52
CA SER A 86 -6.04 -15.42 4.36
C SER A 86 -7.56 -15.33 4.48
N LYS A 87 -8.20 -16.30 5.13
CA LYS A 87 -9.68 -16.33 5.27
C LYS A 87 -10.31 -15.01 5.73
N ARG A 88 -9.64 -14.30 6.66
CA ARG A 88 -10.16 -13.07 7.29
C ARG A 88 -9.15 -11.93 7.36
N ARG A 89 -8.01 -12.05 6.68
CA ARG A 89 -6.94 -11.08 6.74
C ARG A 89 -6.39 -10.79 5.35
N ILE A 90 -6.19 -9.52 5.06
CA ILE A 90 -5.42 -9.05 3.92
C ILE A 90 -4.18 -8.32 4.44
N ILE A 91 -3.02 -8.61 3.86
CA ILE A 91 -1.80 -7.84 4.02
C ILE A 91 -1.34 -7.38 2.64
N LEU A 92 -1.29 -6.07 2.42
CA LEU A 92 -0.74 -5.46 1.21
C LEU A 92 0.51 -4.67 1.59
N LYS A 93 1.65 -5.04 1.02
CA LYS A 93 2.92 -4.35 1.19
C LYS A 93 3.35 -3.75 -0.13
N THR A 94 3.66 -2.47 -0.14
CA THR A 94 4.19 -1.79 -1.33
C THR A 94 5.41 -0.94 -0.96
N CYS A 95 6.25 -0.62 -1.95
CA CYS A 95 7.39 0.28 -1.79
C CYS A 95 7.45 1.29 -2.94
N GLY A 96 8.50 2.12 -2.98
CA GLY A 96 8.63 3.16 -3.99
C GLY A 96 7.58 4.25 -3.82
N ARG A 97 6.94 4.62 -4.94
CA ARG A 97 5.97 5.74 -5.03
C ARG A 97 4.52 5.27 -5.18
N THR A 98 4.26 3.98 -4.93
CA THR A 98 2.91 3.41 -5.02
C THR A 98 1.94 4.07 -4.05
N THR A 99 0.70 4.24 -4.51
CA THR A 99 -0.41 4.90 -3.81
C THR A 99 -1.26 3.91 -3.03
N LEU A 100 -0.64 3.16 -2.11
CA LEU A 100 -1.30 2.05 -1.40
C LEU A 100 -2.66 2.42 -0.79
N LEU A 101 -2.81 3.62 -0.23
CA LEU A 101 -4.09 4.05 0.37
C LEU A 101 -5.18 4.36 -0.64
N ALA A 102 -4.85 4.58 -1.93
CA ALA A 102 -5.85 4.71 -2.99
C ALA A 102 -6.61 3.38 -3.25
N ALA A 103 -6.01 2.23 -2.92
CA ALA A 103 -6.68 0.93 -3.01
C ALA A 103 -7.67 0.68 -1.86
N LEU A 104 -7.66 1.47 -0.78
CA LEU A 104 -8.42 1.15 0.44
C LEU A 104 -9.93 1.07 0.17
N THR A 105 -10.54 2.13 -0.38
CA THR A 105 -11.99 2.15 -0.64
C THR A 105 -12.44 1.08 -1.66
N PRO A 106 -11.76 0.91 -2.81
CA PRO A 106 -12.06 -0.19 -3.74
C PRO A 106 -11.93 -1.58 -3.09
N LEU A 107 -10.92 -1.80 -2.24
CA LEU A 107 -10.70 -3.05 -1.53
C LEU A 107 -11.84 -3.37 -0.58
N LEU A 108 -12.22 -2.41 0.27
CA LEU A 108 -13.32 -2.59 1.22
C LEU A 108 -14.64 -2.88 0.49
N SER A 109 -14.89 -2.21 -0.63
CA SER A 109 -16.06 -2.43 -1.49
C SER A 109 -16.08 -3.83 -2.10
N LEU A 110 -14.94 -4.28 -2.63
CA LEU A 110 -14.79 -5.62 -3.19
C LEU A 110 -15.06 -6.71 -2.15
N VAL A 111 -14.47 -6.58 -0.95
CA VAL A 111 -14.66 -7.55 0.14
C VAL A 111 -16.11 -7.58 0.61
N LYS A 112 -16.77 -6.43 0.74
CA LYS A 112 -18.19 -6.36 1.09
C LYS A 112 -19.05 -7.06 0.04
N GLN A 113 -18.82 -6.80 -1.24
CA GLN A 113 -19.60 -7.36 -2.35
C GLN A 113 -19.41 -8.88 -2.50
N LYS A 114 -18.19 -9.38 -2.35
CA LYS A 114 -17.84 -10.78 -2.65
C LYS A 114 -17.90 -11.70 -1.46
N CYS A 115 -17.55 -11.20 -0.28
CA CYS A 115 -17.44 -12.01 0.92
C CYS A 115 -18.50 -11.68 1.97
N GLY A 116 -19.22 -10.55 1.85
CA GLY A 116 -20.20 -10.12 2.85
C GLY A 116 -19.57 -9.85 4.22
N MET A 117 -18.31 -9.43 4.23
CA MET A 117 -17.53 -9.21 5.44
C MET A 117 -17.42 -7.72 5.76
N GLN A 118 -17.25 -7.40 7.05
CA GLN A 118 -17.04 -6.06 7.55
C GLN A 118 -15.64 -5.93 8.16
N VAL A 119 -15.09 -4.71 8.12
CA VAL A 119 -13.79 -4.42 8.76
C VAL A 119 -13.94 -4.60 10.27
N MET A 120 -13.00 -5.32 10.87
CA MET A 120 -12.83 -5.47 12.31
C MET A 120 -11.73 -4.52 12.78
N ASP A 121 -10.53 -4.69 12.22
CA ASP A 121 -9.36 -3.89 12.53
C ASP A 121 -8.62 -3.51 11.25
N ILE A 122 -7.93 -2.36 11.29
CA ILE A 122 -7.06 -1.89 10.23
C ILE A 122 -5.78 -1.35 10.84
N PHE A 123 -4.65 -1.80 10.30
CA PHE A 123 -3.32 -1.37 10.71
C PHE A 123 -2.60 -0.83 9.48
N TYR A 124 -2.07 0.37 9.61
CA TYR A 124 -1.21 0.98 8.62
C TYR A 124 0.09 1.38 9.29
N SER A 125 1.20 1.04 8.65
CA SER A 125 2.52 1.42 9.15
C SER A 125 3.51 1.62 8.02
N ARG A 126 4.49 2.49 8.29
CA ARG A 126 5.68 2.72 7.48
C ARG A 126 6.75 3.37 8.35
N LYS A 127 7.99 3.35 7.88
CA LYS A 127 9.04 4.23 8.41
C LYS A 127 8.93 5.62 7.77
N ASN A 128 9.77 6.54 8.24
CA ASN A 128 9.94 7.83 7.56
C ASN A 128 10.56 7.60 6.18
N TYR A 129 10.02 8.28 5.18
CA TYR A 129 10.61 8.30 3.84
C TYR A 129 11.95 9.03 3.85
N MET A 130 12.84 8.62 2.97
CA MET A 130 14.08 9.34 2.70
C MET A 130 13.79 10.64 1.93
N ARG A 131 12.82 10.61 1.01
CA ARG A 131 12.37 11.78 0.25
C ARG A 131 10.83 11.88 0.21
N PRO A 132 10.20 12.35 1.30
CA PRO A 132 8.74 12.47 1.38
C PRO A 132 8.14 13.30 0.25
N GLU A 133 8.84 14.34 -0.22
CA GLU A 133 8.40 15.25 -1.27
C GLU A 133 8.23 14.58 -2.65
N LEU A 134 8.84 13.41 -2.85
CA LEU A 134 8.68 12.62 -4.07
C LEU A 134 7.48 11.67 -4.00
N GLN A 135 6.89 11.47 -2.82
CA GLN A 135 5.69 10.65 -2.67
C GLN A 135 4.46 11.37 -3.24
N HIS A 136 3.44 10.57 -3.58
CA HIS A 136 2.11 11.09 -3.88
C HIS A 136 1.56 11.87 -2.67
N GLU A 137 0.74 12.90 -2.88
CA GLU A 137 0.16 13.75 -1.81
C GLU A 137 -0.42 12.95 -0.63
N LEU A 138 -1.15 11.86 -0.92
CA LEU A 138 -1.67 10.90 0.06
C LEU A 138 -0.63 10.28 1.01
N HIS A 139 0.65 10.41 0.69
CA HIS A 139 1.79 9.75 1.33
C HIS A 139 2.96 10.72 1.58
N GLN A 140 2.77 12.03 1.50
CA GLN A 140 3.85 12.98 1.78
C GLN A 140 4.06 13.17 3.29
N SER A 141 2.98 13.12 4.08
CA SER A 141 3.03 13.18 5.54
C SER A 141 2.22 12.06 6.18
N PHE A 142 2.45 11.84 7.48
CA PHE A 142 1.62 10.90 8.25
C PHE A 142 0.21 11.45 8.47
N ASP A 143 0.06 12.77 8.58
CA ASP A 143 -1.26 13.41 8.76
C ASP A 143 -2.15 13.24 7.51
N ASP A 144 -1.58 13.32 6.30
CA ASP A 144 -2.30 13.06 5.05
C ASP A 144 -2.84 11.62 5.03
N GLU A 145 -2.02 10.66 5.44
CA GLU A 145 -2.37 9.24 5.50
C GLU A 145 -3.51 9.01 6.51
N VAL A 146 -3.44 9.64 7.69
CA VAL A 146 -4.52 9.62 8.70
C VAL A 146 -5.80 10.23 8.15
N CYS A 147 -5.71 11.34 7.40
CA CYS A 147 -6.88 11.97 6.77
C CYS A 147 -7.60 11.01 5.80
N VAL A 148 -6.87 10.16 5.06
CA VAL A 148 -7.50 9.13 4.22
C VAL A 148 -8.35 8.17 5.07
N PHE A 149 -7.84 7.68 6.20
CA PHE A 149 -8.61 6.81 7.08
C PHE A 149 -9.84 7.51 7.65
N ILE A 150 -9.70 8.77 8.06
CA ILE A 150 -10.84 9.56 8.55
C ILE A 150 -11.91 9.68 7.46
N CYS A 151 -11.53 10.05 6.24
CA CYS A 151 -12.44 10.13 5.11
C CYS A 151 -13.13 8.77 4.82
N VAL A 152 -12.37 7.68 4.81
CA VAL A 152 -12.94 6.36 4.51
C VAL A 152 -13.91 5.89 5.59
N PHE A 153 -13.62 6.08 6.89
CA PHE A 153 -14.44 5.50 7.97
C PHE A 153 -15.52 6.44 8.52
N PHE A 154 -15.31 7.76 8.48
CA PHE A 154 -16.31 8.71 8.97
C PHE A 154 -17.31 9.11 7.88
N PHE A 155 -16.88 9.30 6.63
CA PHE A 155 -17.81 9.68 5.56
C PHE A 155 -18.70 8.51 5.10
N ASN A 156 -18.19 7.28 5.09
CA ASN A 156 -19.01 6.09 4.77
C ASN A 156 -20.01 5.71 5.86
N ARG A 157 -19.97 6.34 7.05
CA ARG A 157 -21.00 6.19 8.09
C ARG A 157 -22.17 7.17 7.95
N ALA A 158 -22.03 8.23 7.14
CA ALA A 158 -23.07 9.24 6.94
C ALA A 158 -24.04 8.91 5.79
N LEU A 159 -23.78 7.83 5.04
CA LEU A 159 -24.66 7.32 3.98
C LEU A 159 -25.27 5.97 4.40
N VAL A 160 -26.13 5.99 5.42
CA VAL A 160 -27.10 4.92 5.72
C VAL A 160 -28.44 5.56 5.98
#